data_AF-A0A829F6G4-F1
#
_entry.id   AF-A0A829F6G4-F1
#
_cell.length_a   1.000
_cell.length_b   1.000
_cell.length_c   1.000
_cell.angle_alpha   90.00
_cell.angle_beta   90.00
_cell.angle_gamma   90.00
#
_symmetry.space_group_name_H-M   'P 1'
#
loop_
_entity.id
_entity.type
_entity.pdbx_description
1 polymer ?
#
loop_
_entity_poly.entity_id
_entity_poly.type
_entity_poly.pdbx_seq_one_letter_code
_entity_poly.pdbx_strand_id
1 'polypeptide(L)'
;QDIFIVEAIDRLGRNYDEIIASVNYLKKKNVKLIITSLPIMAEAIGNPLLDKFIKDLIIQILAMIAEQERTESKRRQAQGIKIAKANGVYKGRPKLYSADAKDPQRRLVYKSIVEDLKNGVAIAKIAKDYNVTRQTVYRIKKDSMVNDK
;
A
#
# COMPACT_ATOMS: atom_id res chain seq x y z
N GLN A 1 1.20 -35.39 26.98
CA GLN A 1 0.60 -34.71 25.82
C GLN A 1 0.20 -33.33 26.28
N ASP A 2 0.69 -32.29 25.61
CA ASP A 2 0.54 -30.93 26.11
C ASP A 2 -0.69 -30.28 25.49
N ILE A 3 -1.38 -29.45 26.28
CA ILE A 3 -2.61 -28.77 25.91
C ILE A 3 -2.42 -27.27 26.14
N PHE A 4 -2.71 -26.48 25.12
CA PHE A 4 -2.72 -25.02 25.16
C PHE A 4 -4.18 -24.55 25.12
N ILE A 5 -4.62 -23.91 26.20
CA ILE A 5 -6.01 -23.48 26.39
C ILE A 5 -6.06 -21.95 26.32
N VAL A 6 -6.96 -21.42 25.49
CA VAL A 6 -7.21 -19.99 25.37
C VAL A 6 -8.71 -19.68 25.42
N GLU A 7 -9.04 -18.46 25.84
CA GLU A 7 -10.42 -18.01 25.90
C GLU A 7 -11.06 -17.91 24.51
N ALA A 8 -10.36 -17.26 23.57
CA ALA A 8 -10.85 -16.93 22.23
C ALA A 8 -9.71 -16.93 21.19
N ILE A 9 -10.06 -16.96 19.90
CA ILE A 9 -9.12 -17.04 18.76
C ILE A 9 -8.18 -15.82 18.72
N ASP A 10 -8.69 -14.63 19.08
CA ASP A 10 -7.93 -13.37 19.11
C ASP A 10 -6.78 -13.35 20.13
N ARG A 11 -6.76 -14.30 21.08
CA ARG A 11 -5.63 -14.50 22.00
C ARG A 11 -4.41 -15.14 21.33
N LEU A 12 -4.55 -15.60 20.09
CA LEU A 12 -3.48 -16.27 19.34
C LEU A 12 -2.63 -15.31 18.49
N GLY A 13 -3.01 -14.04 18.34
CA GLY A 13 -2.26 -13.06 17.56
C GLY A 13 -2.99 -11.72 17.42
N ARG A 14 -2.25 -10.66 17.06
CA ARG A 14 -2.80 -9.29 16.87
C ARG A 14 -3.47 -9.08 15.53
N ASN A 15 -3.14 -9.94 14.58
CA ASN A 15 -3.69 -9.93 13.24
C ASN A 15 -3.85 -11.38 12.78
N TYR A 16 -4.53 -11.48 11.65
CA TYR A 16 -4.87 -12.73 11.03
C TYR A 16 -3.66 -13.65 10.74
N ASP A 17 -2.59 -13.08 10.18
CA ASP A 17 -1.39 -13.83 9.80
C ASP A 17 -0.67 -14.40 11.03
N GLU A 18 -0.63 -13.64 12.12
CA GLU A 18 -0.10 -14.09 13.41
C GLU A 18 -0.92 -15.24 14.00
N ILE A 19 -2.26 -15.17 13.94
CA ILE A 19 -3.14 -16.23 14.44
C ILE A 19 -2.89 -17.54 13.68
N ILE A 20 -2.80 -17.50 12.34
CA ILE A 20 -2.46 -18.70 11.55
C ILE A 20 -1.09 -19.25 11.95
N ALA A 21 -0.09 -18.37 12.09
CA ALA A 21 1.26 -18.78 12.44
C ALA A 21 1.29 -19.50 13.80
N SER A 22 0.59 -18.97 14.79
CA SER A 22 0.44 -19.58 16.13
C SER A 22 -0.24 -20.94 16.05
N VAL A 23 -1.35 -21.06 15.31
CA VAL A 23 -2.06 -22.35 15.13
C VAL A 23 -1.16 -23.38 14.44
N ASN A 24 -0.46 -23.00 13.38
CA ASN A 24 0.46 -23.87 12.66
C ASN A 24 1.66 -24.30 13.51
N TYR A 25 2.16 -23.40 14.35
CA TYR A 25 3.23 -23.70 15.30
C TYR A 25 2.79 -24.78 16.31
N LEU A 26 1.59 -24.64 16.89
CA LEU A 26 1.02 -25.63 17.80
C LEU A 26 0.78 -26.98 17.10
N LYS A 27 0.29 -26.96 15.86
CA LYS A 27 0.11 -28.16 15.03
C LYS A 27 1.43 -28.90 14.78
N LYS A 28 2.51 -28.17 14.42
CA LYS A 28 3.85 -28.76 14.22
C LYS A 28 4.44 -29.37 15.49
N LYS A 29 4.15 -28.76 16.65
CA LYS A 29 4.59 -29.26 17.96
C LYS A 29 3.71 -30.37 18.53
N ASN A 30 2.67 -30.79 17.81
CA ASN A 30 1.70 -31.79 18.27
C ASN A 30 1.03 -31.40 19.62
N VAL A 31 0.85 -30.10 19.84
CA VAL A 31 0.17 -29.53 21.03
C VAL A 31 -1.31 -29.39 20.74
N LYS A 32 -2.15 -29.80 21.68
CA LYS A 32 -3.60 -29.67 21.53
C LYS A 32 -4.05 -28.24 21.87
N LEU A 33 -4.58 -27.52 20.89
CA LEU A 33 -5.22 -26.21 21.09
C LEU A 33 -6.69 -26.39 21.50
N ILE A 34 -7.11 -25.77 22.59
CA ILE A 34 -8.51 -25.69 23.04
C ILE A 34 -8.90 -24.22 23.16
N ILE A 35 -10.04 -23.85 22.58
CA ILE A 35 -10.62 -22.51 22.64
C ILE A 35 -11.93 -22.60 23.39
N THR A 36 -11.99 -22.05 24.59
CA THR A 36 -13.14 -22.26 25.50
C THR A 36 -14.42 -21.58 25.04
N SER A 37 -14.32 -20.49 24.28
CA SER A 37 -15.47 -19.81 23.67
C SER A 37 -16.11 -20.56 22.50
N LEU A 38 -15.55 -21.69 22.05
CA LEU A 38 -16.11 -22.51 20.98
C LEU A 38 -16.71 -23.79 21.59
N PRO A 39 -18.04 -23.88 21.78
CA PRO A 39 -18.69 -25.03 22.41
C PRO A 39 -18.37 -26.36 21.72
N ILE A 40 -18.20 -26.34 20.39
CA ILE A 40 -17.84 -27.50 19.57
C ILE A 40 -16.48 -28.13 19.95
N MET A 41 -15.56 -27.37 20.55
CA MET A 41 -14.28 -27.89 21.01
C MET A 41 -14.41 -28.69 22.31
N ALA A 42 -15.44 -28.44 23.13
CA ALA A 42 -15.70 -29.21 24.34
C ALA A 42 -16.16 -30.64 24.00
N GLU A 43 -16.95 -30.81 22.94
CA GLU A 43 -17.43 -32.11 22.46
C GLU A 43 -16.35 -32.94 21.75
N ALA A 44 -15.34 -32.27 21.18
CA ALA A 44 -14.21 -32.94 20.52
C ALA A 44 -13.14 -33.48 21.49
N ILE A 45 -13.31 -33.27 22.81
CA ILE A 45 -12.38 -33.76 23.83
C ILE A 45 -12.47 -35.29 23.89
N GLY A 46 -11.49 -35.96 23.28
CA GLY A 46 -11.34 -37.42 23.34
C GLY A 46 -11.41 -38.11 21.97
N ASN A 47 -11.80 -37.40 20.91
CA ASN A 47 -11.80 -37.91 19.54
C ASN A 47 -10.74 -37.18 18.68
N PRO A 48 -9.59 -37.82 18.38
CA PRO A 48 -8.53 -37.21 17.59
C PRO A 48 -8.94 -36.78 16.17
N LEU A 49 -9.91 -37.47 15.57
CA LEU A 49 -10.38 -37.16 14.22
C LEU A 49 -11.23 -35.88 14.20
N LEU A 50 -12.12 -35.72 15.18
CA LEU A 50 -12.93 -34.51 15.34
C LEU A 50 -12.06 -33.29 15.71
N ASP A 51 -11.06 -33.47 16.58
CA ASP A 51 -10.11 -32.41 16.93
C ASP A 51 -9.32 -31.92 15.70
N LYS A 52 -8.88 -32.83 14.84
CA LYS A 52 -8.23 -32.48 13.58
C LYS A 52 -9.18 -31.75 12.62
N PHE A 53 -10.41 -32.27 12.47
CA PHE A 53 -11.43 -31.68 11.58
C PHE A 53 -11.79 -30.25 11.97
N ILE A 54 -12.08 -30.00 13.26
CA ILE A 54 -12.44 -28.67 13.75
C ILE A 54 -11.29 -27.68 13.57
N LYS A 55 -10.05 -28.10 13.80
CA LYS A 55 -8.87 -27.26 13.56
C LYS A 55 -8.72 -26.88 12.10
N ASP A 56 -8.83 -27.85 11.19
CA ASP A 56 -8.70 -27.61 9.75
C ASP A 56 -9.87 -26.71 9.25
N LEU A 57 -11.09 -26.88 9.78
CA LEU A 57 -12.24 -26.01 9.48
C LEU A 57 -12.02 -24.57 9.96
N ILE A 58 -11.54 -24.38 11.19
CA ILE A 58 -11.26 -23.04 11.72
C ILE A 58 -10.20 -22.35 10.86
N ILE A 59 -9.13 -23.04 10.48
CA ILE A 59 -8.09 -22.51 9.60
C ILE A 59 -8.69 -22.10 8.23
N GLN A 60 -9.60 -22.89 7.66
CA GLN A 60 -10.25 -22.58 6.39
C GLN A 60 -11.17 -21.35 6.48
N ILE A 61 -12.02 -21.26 7.51
CA ILE A 61 -12.91 -20.11 7.73
C ILE A 61 -12.09 -18.83 7.91
N LEU A 62 -11.05 -18.93 8.74
CA LEU A 62 -10.08 -17.87 8.94
C LEU A 62 -9.49 -17.44 7.59
N ALA A 63 -9.03 -18.38 6.75
CA ALA A 63 -8.38 -18.07 5.48
C ALA A 63 -9.32 -17.37 4.50
N MET A 64 -10.56 -17.82 4.45
CA MET A 64 -11.63 -17.22 3.66
C MET A 64 -11.90 -15.77 4.08
N ILE A 65 -12.03 -15.50 5.38
CA ILE A 65 -12.28 -14.13 5.90
C ILE A 65 -11.13 -13.20 5.50
N ALA A 66 -9.88 -13.65 5.64
CA ALA A 66 -8.73 -12.84 5.27
C ALA A 66 -8.65 -12.52 3.78
N GLU A 67 -8.95 -13.51 2.93
CA GLU A 67 -9.02 -13.29 1.48
C GLU A 67 -10.15 -12.32 1.12
N GLN A 68 -11.30 -12.42 1.79
CA GLN A 68 -12.43 -11.52 1.62
C GLN A 68 -12.07 -10.09 2.02
N GLU A 69 -11.45 -9.86 3.18
CA GLU A 69 -11.03 -8.53 3.63
C GLU A 69 -9.99 -7.89 2.71
N ARG A 70 -9.01 -8.68 2.24
CA ARG A 70 -8.00 -8.24 1.26
C ARG A 70 -8.64 -7.80 -0.05
N THR A 71 -9.66 -8.55 -0.50
CA THR A 71 -10.40 -8.25 -1.73
C THR A 71 -11.28 -7.01 -1.56
N GLU A 72 -12.00 -6.90 -0.44
CA GLU A 72 -12.85 -5.73 -0.16
C GLU A 72 -12.05 -4.45 0.02
N SER A 73 -10.87 -4.51 0.65
CA SER A 73 -9.99 -3.34 0.79
C SER A 73 -9.56 -2.78 -0.57
N LYS A 74 -9.18 -3.66 -1.50
CA LYS A 74 -8.86 -3.28 -2.89
C LYS A 74 -10.09 -2.75 -3.63
N ARG A 75 -11.25 -3.39 -3.45
CA ARG A 75 -12.52 -2.96 -4.05
C ARG A 75 -12.89 -1.54 -3.65
N ARG A 76 -12.84 -1.23 -2.35
CA ARG A 76 -13.10 0.10 -1.79
C ARG A 76 -12.07 1.12 -2.26
N GLN A 77 -10.79 0.77 -2.30
CA GLN A 77 -9.75 1.64 -2.84
C GLN A 77 -10.01 1.97 -4.31
N ALA A 78 -10.30 0.97 -5.14
CA ALA A 78 -10.60 1.17 -6.55
C ALA A 78 -11.85 2.06 -6.76
N GLN A 79 -12.89 1.86 -5.96
CA GLN A 79 -14.08 2.71 -5.95
C GLN A 79 -13.72 4.17 -5.58
N GLY A 80 -12.94 4.37 -4.53
CA GLY A 80 -12.45 5.70 -4.13
C GLY A 80 -11.61 6.38 -5.21
N ILE A 81 -10.70 5.64 -5.85
CA ILE A 81 -9.90 6.13 -6.98
C ILE A 81 -10.81 6.52 -8.14
N LYS A 82 -11.83 5.72 -8.47
CA LYS A 82 -12.77 6.01 -9.56
C LYS A 82 -13.51 7.32 -9.32
N ILE A 83 -14.02 7.53 -8.10
CA ILE A 83 -14.70 8.78 -7.70
C ILE A 83 -13.73 9.97 -7.75
N ALA A 84 -12.53 9.84 -7.17
CA ALA A 84 -11.54 10.90 -7.18
C ALA A 84 -11.02 11.25 -8.59
N LYS A 85 -10.95 10.27 -9.51
CA LYS A 85 -10.69 10.52 -10.93
C LYS A 85 -11.83 11.28 -11.60
N ALA A 86 -13.09 10.89 -11.37
CA ALA A 86 -14.25 11.61 -11.89
C ALA A 86 -14.31 13.06 -11.38
N ASN A 87 -13.91 13.29 -10.13
CA ASN A 87 -13.83 14.62 -9.52
C ASN A 87 -12.56 15.40 -9.90
N GLY A 88 -11.71 14.89 -10.81
CA GLY A 88 -10.51 15.60 -11.28
C GLY A 88 -9.39 15.78 -10.24
N VAL A 89 -9.41 15.02 -9.14
CA VAL A 89 -8.40 15.11 -8.06
C VAL A 89 -7.02 14.67 -8.56
N TYR A 90 -6.97 13.66 -9.43
CA TYR A 90 -5.72 13.16 -9.99
C TYR A 90 -5.19 14.07 -11.11
N LYS A 91 -4.26 14.97 -10.76
CA LYS A 91 -3.59 15.91 -11.70
C LYS A 91 -2.25 15.39 -12.23
N GLY A 92 -1.95 14.11 -12.04
CA GLY A 92 -0.68 13.49 -12.40
C GLY A 92 0.49 13.96 -11.54
N ARG A 93 1.72 13.69 -12.01
CA ARG A 93 2.93 14.12 -11.32
C ARG A 93 3.06 15.65 -11.44
N PRO A 94 3.20 16.39 -10.31
CA PRO A 94 3.47 17.82 -10.37
C PRO A 94 4.71 18.14 -11.20
N LYS A 95 4.69 19.26 -11.91
CA LYS A 95 5.85 19.73 -12.68
C LYS A 95 7.04 19.93 -11.75
N LEU A 96 8.20 19.39 -12.13
CA LEU A 96 9.41 19.43 -11.31
C LEU A 96 9.99 20.85 -11.25
N TYR A 97 10.11 21.48 -12.42
CA TYR A 97 10.52 22.86 -12.62
C TYR A 97 9.35 23.65 -13.18
N SER A 98 8.85 24.60 -12.39
CA SER A 98 7.74 25.52 -12.68
C SER A 98 7.75 26.67 -11.67
N ALA A 99 7.05 27.76 -11.96
CA ALA A 99 6.87 28.88 -11.03
C ALA A 99 6.30 28.43 -9.67
N ASP A 100 5.34 27.49 -9.70
CA ASP A 100 4.66 26.93 -8.52
C ASP A 100 5.25 25.59 -8.05
N ALA A 101 6.50 25.27 -8.42
CA ALA A 101 7.12 24.04 -7.95
C ALA A 101 7.19 24.04 -6.41
N LYS A 102 6.81 22.91 -5.78
CA LYS A 102 6.80 22.79 -4.31
C LYS A 102 8.17 23.05 -3.68
N ASP A 103 9.22 22.67 -4.39
CA ASP A 103 10.61 22.82 -3.96
C ASP A 103 11.14 24.22 -4.32
N PRO A 104 11.56 25.04 -3.34
CA PRO A 104 12.13 26.36 -3.57
C PRO A 104 13.34 26.37 -4.52
N GLN A 105 14.23 25.37 -4.44
CA GLN A 105 15.42 25.31 -5.29
C GLN A 105 15.02 25.12 -6.75
N ARG A 106 14.04 24.26 -7.02
CA ARG A 106 13.53 24.02 -8.38
C ARG A 106 12.77 25.21 -8.94
N ARG A 107 12.16 26.04 -8.09
CA ARG A 107 11.59 27.33 -8.51
C ARG A 107 12.68 28.32 -8.94
N LEU A 108 13.79 28.39 -8.21
CA LEU A 108 14.93 29.23 -8.59
C LEU A 108 15.53 28.79 -9.91
N VAL A 109 15.81 27.49 -10.08
CA VAL A 109 16.31 26.93 -11.34
C VAL A 109 15.36 27.22 -12.50
N TYR A 110 14.04 27.09 -12.29
CA TYR A 110 13.06 27.46 -13.32
C TYR A 110 13.18 28.95 -13.72
N LYS A 111 13.28 29.87 -12.75
CA LYS A 111 13.42 31.30 -13.02
C LYS A 111 14.69 31.61 -13.80
N SER A 112 15.83 31.06 -13.40
CA SER A 112 17.11 31.24 -14.08
C SER A 112 17.08 30.69 -15.52
N ILE A 113 16.46 29.52 -15.74
CA ILE A 113 16.27 28.98 -17.10
C ILE A 113 15.41 29.92 -17.97
N VAL A 114 14.33 30.49 -17.41
CA VAL A 114 13.48 31.44 -18.15
C VAL A 114 14.24 32.71 -18.50
N GLU A 115 15.08 33.23 -17.60
CA GLU A 115 15.92 34.40 -17.83
C GLU A 115 16.97 34.15 -18.91
N ASP A 116 17.68 33.02 -18.86
CA ASP A 116 18.65 32.65 -19.89
C ASP A 116 18.02 32.42 -21.26
N LEU A 117 16.78 31.91 -21.30
CA LEU A 117 16.00 31.80 -22.53
C LEU A 117 15.63 33.18 -23.11
N LYS A 118 15.32 34.17 -22.25
CA LYS A 118 15.06 35.56 -22.68
C LYS A 118 16.32 36.25 -23.19
N ASN A 119 17.47 35.95 -22.58
CA ASN A 119 18.79 36.44 -23.00
C ASN A 119 19.34 35.74 -24.25
N GLY A 120 18.60 34.81 -24.84
CA GLY A 120 18.99 34.13 -26.09
C GLY A 120 20.07 33.05 -25.92
N VAL A 121 20.31 32.57 -24.70
CA VAL A 121 21.32 31.53 -24.44
C VAL A 121 20.91 30.22 -25.13
N ALA A 122 21.89 29.51 -25.71
CA ALA A 122 21.65 28.25 -26.40
C ALA A 122 21.10 27.16 -25.48
N ILE A 123 20.06 26.44 -25.91
CA ILE A 123 19.36 25.40 -25.15
C ILE A 123 20.31 24.30 -24.64
N ALA A 124 21.31 23.92 -25.44
CA ALA A 124 22.30 22.91 -25.07
C ALA A 124 23.19 23.37 -23.89
N LYS A 125 23.49 24.67 -23.82
CA LYS A 125 24.27 25.27 -22.74
C LYS A 125 23.44 25.31 -21.45
N ILE A 126 22.21 25.82 -21.52
CA ILE A 126 21.27 25.84 -20.38
C ILE A 126 21.06 24.43 -19.79
N ALA A 127 20.86 23.42 -20.64
CA ALA A 127 20.70 22.04 -20.19
C ALA A 127 21.91 21.53 -19.40
N LYS A 128 23.12 21.91 -19.82
CA LYS A 128 24.38 21.53 -19.15
C LYS A 128 24.58 22.31 -17.85
N ASP A 129 24.38 23.62 -17.88
CA ASP A 129 24.65 24.53 -16.76
C ASP A 129 23.73 24.25 -15.55
N TYR A 130 22.45 23.95 -15.80
CA TYR A 130 21.49 23.62 -14.74
C TYR A 130 21.28 22.11 -14.51
N ASN A 131 22.07 21.27 -15.18
CA ASN A 131 21.96 19.81 -15.10
C ASN A 131 20.53 19.28 -15.32
N VAL A 132 19.88 19.75 -16.40
CA VAL A 132 18.53 19.33 -16.81
C VAL A 132 18.54 18.79 -18.23
N THR A 133 17.59 17.92 -18.57
CA THR A 133 17.49 17.43 -19.95
C THR A 133 17.10 18.56 -20.90
N ARG A 134 17.58 18.50 -22.15
CA ARG A 134 17.18 19.46 -23.20
C ARG A 134 15.65 19.52 -23.34
N GLN A 135 14.97 18.37 -23.23
CA GLN A 135 13.50 18.30 -23.25
C GLN A 135 12.85 19.12 -22.13
N THR A 136 13.45 19.16 -20.94
CA THR A 136 12.95 19.99 -19.83
C THR A 136 13.04 21.48 -20.17
N VAL A 137 14.14 21.90 -20.81
CA VAL A 137 14.33 23.29 -21.27
C VAL A 137 13.34 23.63 -22.39
N TYR A 138 13.15 22.75 -23.39
CA TYR A 138 12.15 22.95 -24.44
C TYR A 138 10.73 23.07 -23.89
N ARG A 139 10.37 22.22 -22.91
CA ARG A 139 9.09 22.29 -22.22
C ARG A 139 8.91 23.62 -21.48
N ILE A 140 9.93 24.07 -20.76
CA ILE A 140 9.90 25.36 -20.05
C ILE A 140 9.73 26.53 -21.03
N LYS A 141 10.48 26.52 -22.14
CA LYS A 141 10.35 27.53 -23.20
C LYS A 141 8.93 27.61 -23.77
N LYS A 142 8.30 26.45 -24.02
CA LYS A 142 6.92 26.38 -24.49
C LYS A 142 5.94 26.91 -23.44
N ASP A 143 6.11 26.51 -22.18
CA ASP A 143 5.25 26.93 -21.08
C ASP A 143 5.36 28.44 -20.80
N SER A 144 6.56 29.04 -20.89
CA SER A 144 6.75 30.48 -20.67
C SER A 144 6.10 31.32 -21.76
N MET A 145 6.14 30.87 -23.02
CA MET A 145 5.50 31.57 -24.16
C MET A 145 3.96 31.56 -24.09
N VAL A 146 3.37 30.59 -23.38
CA VAL A 146 1.91 30.50 -23.20
C VAL A 146 1.44 31.41 -22.07
N ASN A 147 2.27 31.66 -21.05
CA ASN A 147 1.92 32.52 -19.92
C ASN A 147 2.10 34.03 -20.21
N ASP A 148 2.79 34.40 -21.29
CA ASP A 148 2.95 35.79 -21.74
C ASP A 148 1.81 36.27 -22.69
N LYS A 149 0.82 35.41 -22.99
CA LYS A 149 -0.41 35.73 -23.74
C LYS A 149 -1.61 35.81 -22.81
#